data_AF-A0A1M7F858-F1
#
_entry.id   AF-A0A1M7F858-F1
#
_cell.length_a   1.000
_cell.length_b   1.000
_cell.length_c   1.000
_cell.angle_alpha   90.00
_cell.angle_beta   90.00
_cell.angle_gamma   90.00
#
_symmetry.space_group_name_H-M   'P 1'
#
loop_
_entity.id
_entity.type
_entity.pdbx_description
1 polymer ?
#
loop_
_entity_poly.entity_id
_entity_poly.type
_entity_poly.pdbx_seq_one_letter_code
_entity_poly.pdbx_strand_id
1 'polypeptide(L)' 'MNKPIKRWNLLDTVNLALFIVVLLFFLDFNNNATISFLLLGVFLLWVITLVFRNIFINKIEKDPNHPMHETQLQGKKKI' A
#
# COMPACT_ATOMS: atom_id res chain seq x y z
N MET A 1 18.65 8.60 13.47
CA MET A 1 18.88 8.61 12.02
C MET A 1 17.56 8.30 11.33
N ASN A 2 16.91 9.28 10.70
CA ASN A 2 15.62 9.06 10.05
C ASN A 2 15.82 8.17 8.83
N LYS A 3 15.02 7.12 8.70
CA LYS A 3 15.05 6.22 7.55
C LYS A 3 14.14 6.78 6.44
N PRO A 4 14.48 6.59 5.15
CA PRO A 4 13.57 6.92 4.06
C PRO A 4 12.26 6.14 4.20
N ILE A 5 11.17 6.71 3.71
CA ILE A 5 9.86 6.07 3.79
C ILE A 5 9.87 4.96 2.73
N LYS A 6 9.66 3.72 3.17
CA LYS A 6 9.59 2.57 2.26
C LYS A 6 8.27 2.61 1.48
N ARG A 7 8.34 2.60 0.15
CA ARG A 7 7.15 2.61 -0.72
C ARG A 7 6.34 1.32 -0.60
N TRP A 8 7.02 0.18 -0.48
CA TRP A 8 6.41 -1.15 -0.41
C TRP A 8 6.87 -1.89 0.85
N ASN A 9 5.93 -2.29 1.71
CA ASN A 9 6.21 -3.04 2.93
C ASN A 9 6.00 -4.56 2.72
N LEU A 10 6.61 -5.39 3.56
CA LEU A 10 6.36 -6.83 3.57
C LEU A 10 4.88 -7.15 3.86
N LEU A 11 4.24 -6.35 4.73
CA LEU A 11 2.79 -6.42 4.96
C LEU A 11 1.99 -6.19 3.68
N ASP A 12 2.46 -5.31 2.78
CA ASP A 12 1.79 -5.06 1.50
C ASP A 12 1.89 -6.29 0.58
N THR A 13 3.02 -7.02 0.60
CA THR A 13 3.16 -8.31 -0.08
C THR A 13 2.21 -9.37 0.48
N VAL A 14 2.11 -9.48 1.81
CA VAL A 14 1.20 -10.44 2.45
C VAL A 14 -0.25 -10.13 2.11
N ASN A 15 -0.65 -8.85 2.19
CA ASN A 15 -2.00 -8.43 1.84
C ASN A 15 -2.32 -8.69 0.36
N LEU A 16 -1.36 -8.46 -0.54
CA LEU A 16 -1.51 -8.79 -1.96
C LEU A 16 -1.65 -10.30 -2.18
N ALA A 17 -0.85 -11.12 -1.50
CA ALA A 17 -0.94 -12.58 -1.61
C ALA A 17 -2.30 -13.09 -1.10
N LEU A 18 -2.76 -12.58 0.05
CA LEU A 18 -4.08 -12.89 0.59
C LEU A 18 -5.20 -12.47 -0.38
N PHE A 19 -5.04 -11.35 -1.08
CA PHE A 19 -5.99 -10.95 -2.11
C PHE A 19 -6.09 -11.95 -3.25
N ILE A 20 -4.94 -12.37 -3.78
CA ILE A 20 -4.89 -13.32 -4.89
C ILE A 20 -5.55 -14.63 -4.46
N VAL A 21 -5.32 -15.08 -3.23
CA VAL A 21 -6.04 -16.23 -2.66
C VAL A 21 -7.54 -15.94 -2.61
N VAL A 22 -7.98 -14.82 -2.04
CA VAL A 22 -9.41 -14.43 -2.03
C VAL A 22 -10.00 -14.40 -3.44
N LEU A 23 -9.25 -13.94 -4.45
CA LEU A 23 -9.69 -13.89 -5.83
C LEU A 23 -9.82 -15.28 -6.45
N LEU A 24 -8.82 -16.13 -6.25
CA LEU A 24 -8.79 -17.49 -6.80
C LEU A 24 -9.84 -18.40 -6.15
N PHE A 25 -10.17 -18.14 -4.89
CA PHE A 25 -11.18 -18.87 -4.14
C PHE A 25 -12.51 -18.11 -4.04
N PHE A 26 -12.67 -17.01 -4.81
CA PHE A 26 -13.74 -16.01 -4.82
C PHE A 26 -14.92 -16.45 -3.95
N LEU A 27 -14.74 -16.21 -2.64
CA LEU A 27 -15.53 -16.77 -1.55
C LEU A 27 -16.98 -16.86 -1.97
N ASP A 28 -17.45 -18.09 -2.17
CA ASP A 28 -18.78 -18.47 -2.63
C ASP A 28 -19.80 -17.34 -2.43
N PHE A 29 -19.87 -16.44 -3.42
CA PHE A 29 -20.65 -15.20 -3.30
C PHE A 29 -22.13 -15.53 -3.12
N ASN A 30 -22.54 -16.72 -3.54
CA ASN A 30 -23.90 -17.19 -3.43
C ASN A 30 -24.21 -17.68 -2.00
N ASN A 31 -23.25 -18.32 -1.34
CA ASN A 31 -23.43 -18.85 0.01
C ASN A 31 -23.17 -17.81 1.12
N ASN A 32 -22.26 -16.84 0.93
CA ASN A 32 -21.91 -15.84 1.95
C ASN A 32 -21.60 -14.44 1.39
N ALA A 33 -22.50 -13.91 0.55
CA ALA A 33 -22.38 -12.60 -0.11
C ALA A 33 -21.90 -11.47 0.82
N THR A 34 -22.45 -11.37 2.02
CA THR A 34 -22.14 -10.31 2.99
C THR A 34 -20.65 -10.27 3.36
N ILE A 35 -20.05 -11.44 3.61
CA ILE A 35 -18.64 -11.55 3.98
C ILE A 35 -17.75 -11.21 2.78
N SER A 36 -18.15 -11.66 1.59
CA SER A 36 -17.40 -11.39 0.36
C SER A 36 -17.38 -9.90 0.00
N PHE A 37 -18.51 -9.19 0.15
CA PHE A 37 -18.54 -7.73 -0.02
C PHE A 37 -17.73 -6.99 1.05
N LEU A 38 -17.74 -7.44 2.30
CA LEU A 38 -16.94 -6.84 3.38
C LEU A 38 -15.44 -6.99 3.09
N LEU A 39 -15.00 -8.19 2.69
CA LEU A 39 -13.61 -8.44 2.30
C LEU A 39 -13.19 -7.58 1.11
N LEU A 40 -14.05 -7.44 0.10
CA LEU A 40 -13.81 -6.56 -1.04
C LEU A 40 -13.63 -5.10 -0.61
N GLY A 41 -14.47 -4.61 0.31
CA GLY A 41 -14.40 -3.26 0.85
C GLY A 41 -13.10 -2.99 1.62
N VAL A 42 -12.70 -3.92 2.51
CA VAL A 42 -11.41 -3.85 3.22
C VAL A 42 -10.25 -3.83 2.23
N PHE A 43 -10.34 -4.61 1.15
CA PHE A 43 -9.30 -4.66 0.13
C PHE A 43 -9.19 -3.36 -0.66
N LEU A 44 -10.33 -2.79 -1.09
CA LEU A 44 -10.39 -1.48 -1.72
C LEU A 44 -9.76 -0.39 -0.85
N LEU A 45 -10.07 -0.39 0.45
CA LEU A 45 -9.45 0.53 1.40
C LEU A 45 -7.94 0.35 1.46
N TRP A 46 -7.44 -0.90 1.51
CA TRP A 46 -6.01 -1.16 1.48
C TRP A 46 -5.34 -0.61 0.20
N VAL A 47 -5.91 -0.85 -0.99
CA VAL A 47 -5.38 -0.31 -2.26
C VAL A 47 -5.32 1.22 -2.22
N ILE A 48 -6.37 1.89 -1.72
CA ILE A 48 -6.40 3.36 -1.57
C ILE A 48 -5.23 3.82 -0.68
N THR A 49 -4.94 3.12 0.43
CA THR A 49 -3.81 3.50 1.30
C THR A 49 -2.45 3.38 0.60
N LEU A 50 -2.27 2.41 -0.30
CA LEU A 50 -1.05 2.29 -1.10
C LEU A 50 -0.89 3.47 -2.06
N VAL A 51 -1.97 3.82 -2.77
CA VAL A 51 -1.98 4.96 -3.70
C VAL A 51 -1.67 6.25 -2.94
N PHE A 52 -2.32 6.47 -1.79
CA PHE A 52 -2.09 7.66 -0.97
C PHE A 52 -0.65 7.75 -0.47
N ARG A 53 -0.08 6.64 0.02
CA ARG A 53 1.34 6.58 0.43
C ARG A 53 2.27 6.93 -0.73
N ASN A 54 1.98 6.42 -1.93
CA ASN A 54 2.78 6.68 -3.12
C ASN A 54 2.73 8.16 -3.54
N ILE A 55 1.55 8.78 -3.51
CA ILE A 55 1.36 10.21 -3.77
C ILE A 55 2.11 11.03 -2.71
N PHE A 56 2.01 10.66 -1.43
CA PHE A 56 2.65 11.36 -0.33
C PHE A 56 4.19 11.35 -0.47
N ILE A 57 4.78 10.21 -0.79
CA ILE A 57 6.23 10.10 -1.02
C ILE A 57 6.64 10.96 -2.23
N ASN A 58 5.89 10.88 -3.33
CA ASN A 58 6.14 11.69 -4.53
C ASN A 58 6.03 13.20 -4.23
N LYS A 59 5.13 13.62 -3.35
CA LYS A 59 5.01 15.01 -2.92
C LYS A 59 6.25 15.46 -2.13
N ILE A 60 6.73 14.63 -1.21
CA ILE A 60 7.96 14.92 -0.44
C ILE A 60 9.18 15.00 -1.35
N GLU A 61 9.31 14.09 -2.33
CA GLU A 61 10.41 14.09 -3.28
C GLU A 61 10.41 15.31 -4.21
N LYS A 62 9.26 15.94 -4.44
CA LYS A 62 9.12 17.12 -5.31
C LYS A 62 9.13 18.45 -4.57
N ASP A 63 9.07 18.44 -3.25
CA ASP A 63 9.06 19.64 -2.40
C ASP A 63 10.41 19.78 -1.67
N PRO A 64 11.34 20.62 -2.17
CA PRO A 64 12.66 20.81 -1.56
C PRO A 64 12.61 21.39 -0.16
N ASN A 65 11.52 22.07 0.20
CA ASN A 65 11.36 22.69 1.52
C ASN A 65 10.77 21.71 2.55
N HIS A 66 10.39 20.49 2.13
CA HIS A 66 9.85 19.50 3.05
C HIS A 66 10.96 18.93 3.96
N PRO A 67 10.77 18.84 5.29
CA PRO A 67 11.83 18.43 6.24
C PRO A 67 12.36 17.01 5.99
N MET A 68 11.61 16.18 5.27
CA MET A 68 11.98 14.80 4.93
C MET A 68 12.57 14.66 3.51
N HIS A 69 12.67 15.73 2.73
CA HIS A 69 13.11 15.73 1.33
C HIS A 69 14.49 15.07 1.14
N GLU A 70 15.49 15.60 1.84
CA GLU A 70 16.88 15.11 1.80
C GLU A 70 16.99 13.64 2.22
N THR A 71 16.23 13.24 3.25
CA THR A 71 16.22 11.85 3.72
C THR A 71 15.60 10.89 2.70
N GLN A 72 14.55 11.32 1.97
CA GLN A 72 13.96 10.51 0.90
C GLN A 72 14.93 10.37 -0.29
N LEU A 73 15.56 11.46 -0.74
CA LEU A 73 16.51 11.45 -1.86
C LEU A 73 17.75 10.57 -1.57
N GLN A 74 18.31 10.68 -0.36
CA GLN A 74 19.43 9.84 0.06
C GLN A 74 19.04 8.35 0.12
N GLY A 75 17.81 8.04 0.53
CA GLY A 75 17.26 6.69 0.51
C GLY A 75 17.15 6.12 -0.91
N LYS A 76 16.70 6.93 -1.87
CA LYS A 76 16.56 6.53 -3.28
C LYS A 76 17.91 6.24 -3.95
N LYS A 77 18.97 7.00 -3.64
CA LYS A 77 20.31 6.80 -4.21
C LYS A 77 21.03 5.53 -3.71
N LYS A 78 20.57 4.93 -2.61
CA LYS A 78 21.17 3.73 -2.00
C LYS A 78 20.53 2.42 -2.47
N ILE A 79 19.52 2.48 -3.33
CA ILE A 79 18.83 1.34 -3.95
C ILE A 79 19.28 1.29 -5.42
#